data_AF-A0AAV9BLJ2-F1
#
_entry.id   AF-A0AAV9BLJ2-F1
#
_cell.length_a   1.000
_cell.length_b   1.000
_cell.length_c   1.000
_cell.angle_alpha   90.00
_cell.angle_beta   90.00
_cell.angle_gamma   90.00
#
_symmetry.space_group_name_H-M   'P 1'
#
loop_
_entity.id
_entity.type
_entity.pdbx_description
1 polymer ?
#
loop_
_entity_poly.entity_id
_entity_poly.type
_entity_poly.pdbx_seq_one_letter_code
_entity_poly.pdbx_strand_id
1 'polypeptide(L)'
;MSFQCTDSLCDSTPGPSCGPDQKCTFLQEYLDGTFSEGELKRDTFAFEGPDSATVSGLPLVFGCSHNNVISNPEDWADGNRAGIVGMGRDTLSMASQLAQPAFAYCLLGEPQQSMTSRVQIGASPRMWGNSTAMLRGVHYMAMLESISLGAQRVVDVPSGHQVTLDSGTTMTYLEPELFDPVLDTVKGLMKGFEVIRDPQGRSELCYGATTKGLIEAGLPVIELGFVGGARLEVNVESLFLEVAERLVCISLRRSTFRLTIIGNIVQQNNVVGYDLVNERIYMSGAFDCRMY
;
A
#
# COMPACT_ATOMS: atom_id res chain seq x y z
N MET A 1 19.77 22.54 0.87
CA MET A 1 19.42 23.90 1.38
C MET A 1 18.28 23.80 2.39
N SER A 2 18.21 24.69 3.37
CA SER A 2 17.17 24.71 4.43
C SER A 2 16.09 25.76 4.13
N PHE A 3 14.85 25.49 4.56
CA PHE A 3 13.73 26.44 4.44
C PHE A 3 13.50 27.23 5.74
N GLN A 4 13.04 28.46 5.60
CA GLN A 4 12.61 29.36 6.68
C GLN A 4 11.08 29.40 6.76
N CYS A 5 10.53 29.86 7.88
CA CYS A 5 9.08 29.97 8.06
C CYS A 5 8.40 30.93 7.07
N THR A 6 9.14 31.89 6.52
CA THR A 6 8.61 32.83 5.52
C THR A 6 8.55 32.25 4.11
N ASP A 7 9.12 31.07 3.87
CA ASP A 7 9.06 30.41 2.58
C ASP A 7 7.65 29.86 2.35
N SER A 8 7.04 30.18 1.20
CA SER A 8 5.67 29.73 0.86
C SER A 8 5.45 28.21 0.91
N LEU A 9 6.49 27.40 0.64
CA LEU A 9 6.42 25.94 0.75
C LEU A 9 6.29 25.47 2.20
N CYS A 10 6.63 26.33 3.17
CA CYS A 10 6.55 25.97 4.57
C CYS A 10 5.10 25.79 5.04
N ASP A 11 4.18 26.61 4.51
CA ASP A 11 2.74 26.48 4.79
C ASP A 11 2.14 25.17 4.23
N SER A 12 2.91 24.44 3.42
CA SER A 12 2.50 23.15 2.84
C SER A 12 2.93 21.93 3.67
N THR A 13 3.70 22.12 4.75
CA THR A 13 4.13 20.98 5.58
C THR A 13 2.99 20.47 6.45
N PRO A 14 2.94 19.16 6.75
CA PRO A 14 2.00 18.62 7.71
C PRO A 14 2.36 19.10 9.13
N GLY A 15 1.34 19.40 9.93
CA GLY A 15 1.48 19.84 11.31
C GLY A 15 2.03 21.26 11.48
N PRO A 16 2.59 21.61 12.65
CA PRO A 16 3.19 22.92 12.88
C PRO A 16 4.40 23.16 11.97
N SER A 17 4.28 24.18 11.12
CA SER A 17 5.26 24.47 10.07
C SER A 17 6.42 25.37 10.50
N CYS A 18 6.32 26.08 11.63
CA CYS A 18 7.36 27.02 12.07
C CYS A 18 7.92 26.68 13.45
N GLY A 19 9.20 26.33 13.49
CA GLY A 19 9.93 26.05 14.72
C GLY A 19 10.49 27.31 15.41
N PRO A 20 11.03 27.18 16.64
CA PRO A 20 11.56 28.30 17.43
C PRO A 20 12.66 29.11 16.73
N ASP A 21 13.45 28.46 15.87
CA ASP A 21 14.60 29.05 15.18
C ASP A 21 14.23 29.70 13.82
N GLN A 22 12.96 29.99 13.57
CA GLN A 22 12.45 30.46 12.26
C GLN A 22 12.68 29.48 11.10
N LYS A 23 13.01 28.23 11.42
CA LYS A 23 13.17 27.16 10.44
C LYS A 23 11.84 26.50 10.13
N CYS A 24 11.70 26.10 8.88
CA CYS A 24 10.53 25.35 8.45
C CYS A 24 10.58 23.90 8.96
N THR A 25 9.57 23.51 9.72
CA THR A 25 9.43 22.18 10.31
C THR A 25 8.28 21.40 9.69
N PHE A 26 8.28 20.08 9.89
CA PHE A 26 7.14 19.23 9.59
C PHE A 26 6.90 18.27 10.74
N LEU A 27 5.65 17.84 10.90
CA LEU A 27 5.23 16.74 11.74
C LEU A 27 4.28 15.87 10.92
N GLN A 28 4.76 14.69 10.51
CA GLN A 28 3.96 13.70 9.78
C GLN A 28 3.53 12.61 10.75
N GLU A 29 2.22 12.42 10.88
CA GLU A 29 1.61 11.36 11.71
C GLU A 29 0.89 10.35 10.81
N TYR A 30 0.88 9.09 11.24
CA TYR A 30 0.19 7.96 10.59
C TYR A 30 -0.83 7.36 11.55
N LEU A 31 -1.81 6.61 11.02
CA LEU A 31 -2.93 6.05 11.79
C LEU A 31 -2.52 5.04 12.85
N ASP A 32 -1.38 4.37 12.66
CA ASP A 32 -0.80 3.41 13.59
C ASP A 32 -0.03 4.08 14.76
N GLY A 33 0.01 5.41 14.78
CA GLY A 33 0.76 6.20 15.76
C GLY A 33 2.24 6.38 15.41
N THR A 34 2.69 5.88 14.25
CA THR A 34 4.02 6.24 13.73
C THR A 34 4.03 7.73 13.44
N PHE A 35 5.09 8.43 13.84
CA PHE A 35 5.28 9.82 13.45
C PHE A 35 6.74 10.14 13.17
N SER A 36 6.93 11.19 12.39
CA SER A 36 8.24 11.73 12.02
C SER A 36 8.19 13.24 12.09
N GLU A 37 9.14 13.84 12.80
CA GLU A 37 9.30 15.29 12.84
C GLU A 37 10.72 15.69 12.45
N GLY A 38 10.82 16.86 11.82
CA GLY A 38 12.09 17.34 11.30
C GLY A 38 12.02 18.70 10.66
N GLU A 39 13.05 19.00 9.88
CA GLU A 39 13.17 20.25 9.12
C GLU A 39 12.96 19.98 7.63
N LEU A 40 12.29 20.89 6.94
CA LEU A 40 12.17 20.83 5.48
C LEU A 40 13.52 21.17 4.84
N LYS A 41 13.97 20.33 3.90
CA LYS A 41 15.22 20.51 3.15
C LYS A 41 14.98 20.33 1.65
N ARG A 42 15.92 20.85 0.85
CA ARG A 42 16.01 20.64 -0.59
C ARG A 42 17.37 20.05 -0.94
N ASP A 43 17.36 19.04 -1.81
CA ASP A 43 18.58 18.49 -2.42
C ASP A 43 18.29 18.00 -3.85
N THR A 44 19.33 17.53 -4.56
CA THR A 44 19.21 16.98 -5.90
C THR A 44 19.17 15.46 -5.87
N PHE A 45 18.21 14.89 -6.59
CA PHE A 45 17.99 13.46 -6.70
C PHE A 45 18.36 12.97 -8.10
N ALA A 46 18.61 11.67 -8.20
CA ALA A 46 18.82 10.98 -9.45
C ALA A 46 18.04 9.66 -9.46
N PHE A 47 17.46 9.32 -10.59
CA PHE A 47 16.70 8.10 -10.80
C PHE A 47 17.12 7.42 -12.11
N GLU A 48 16.88 6.12 -12.20
CA GLU A 48 16.94 5.41 -13.48
C GLU A 48 15.79 5.91 -14.38
N GLY A 49 16.14 6.36 -15.58
CA GLY A 49 15.22 6.79 -16.62
C GLY A 49 15.04 5.74 -17.72
N PRO A 50 14.39 6.12 -18.83
CA PRO A 50 14.24 5.25 -19.99
C PRO A 50 15.59 4.73 -20.50
N ASP A 51 15.60 3.49 -21.01
CA ASP A 51 16.80 2.80 -21.54
C ASP A 51 17.97 2.71 -20.55
N SER A 52 17.67 2.68 -19.24
CA SER A 52 18.63 2.67 -18.12
C SER A 52 19.57 3.89 -18.10
N ALA A 53 19.17 4.99 -18.73
CA ALA A 53 19.88 6.26 -18.62
C ALA A 53 19.55 6.94 -17.28
N THR A 54 20.54 7.46 -16.57
CA THR A 54 20.30 8.19 -15.32
C THR A 54 19.72 9.58 -15.59
N VAL A 55 18.57 9.89 -15.01
CA VAL A 55 18.02 11.25 -14.91
C VAL A 55 18.48 11.85 -13.59
N SER A 56 19.33 12.88 -13.62
CA SER A 56 19.96 13.46 -12.43
C SER A 56 19.69 14.95 -12.29
N GLY A 57 20.01 15.50 -11.12
CA GLY A 57 19.89 16.94 -10.85
C GLY A 57 18.46 17.40 -10.59
N LEU A 58 17.53 16.48 -10.27
CA LEU A 58 16.14 16.81 -9.99
C LEU A 58 16.05 17.46 -8.60
N PRO A 59 15.66 18.74 -8.48
CA PRO A 59 15.62 19.41 -7.19
C PRO A 59 14.34 19.01 -6.44
N LEU A 60 14.47 18.13 -5.45
CA LEU A 60 13.35 17.71 -4.63
C LEU A 60 13.46 18.27 -3.21
N VAL A 61 12.29 18.54 -2.65
CA VAL A 61 12.06 18.95 -1.27
C VAL A 61 11.65 17.71 -0.47
N PHE A 62 12.20 17.55 0.72
CA PHE A 62 11.93 16.41 1.58
C PHE A 62 12.10 16.79 3.04
N GLY A 63 11.55 15.97 3.93
CA GLY A 63 11.74 16.10 5.37
C GLY A 63 13.04 15.45 5.83
N CYS A 64 13.93 16.24 6.44
CA CYS A 64 15.08 15.71 7.17
C CYS A 64 14.66 15.47 8.62
N SER A 65 14.29 14.24 8.92
CA SER A 65 13.79 13.87 10.24
C SER A 65 14.89 13.79 11.29
N HIS A 66 14.58 14.23 12.52
CA HIS A 66 15.45 14.12 13.69
C HIS A 66 14.77 13.44 14.90
N ASN A 67 13.45 13.28 14.89
CA ASN A 67 12.72 12.58 15.93
C ASN A 67 11.62 11.74 15.29
N ASN A 68 11.64 10.45 15.59
CA ASN A 68 10.80 9.45 14.96
C ASN A 68 10.28 8.49 16.02
N VAL A 69 9.01 8.15 15.91
CA VAL A 69 8.41 7.01 16.62
C VAL A 69 7.84 6.07 15.59
N ILE A 70 8.17 4.80 15.73
CA ILE A 70 7.75 3.73 14.82
C ILE A 70 6.91 2.75 15.64
N SER A 71 5.67 2.53 15.21
CA SER A 71 4.71 1.68 15.93
C SER A 71 5.17 0.22 16.01
N ASN A 72 5.80 -0.28 14.94
CA ASN A 72 6.39 -1.61 14.85
C ASN A 72 7.90 -1.54 14.57
N PRO A 73 8.76 -1.69 15.60
CA PRO A 73 10.21 -1.63 15.43
C PRO A 73 10.77 -2.67 14.44
N GLU A 74 10.07 -3.80 14.22
CA GLU A 74 10.48 -4.83 13.26
C GLU A 74 10.53 -4.29 11.82
N ASP A 75 9.68 -3.32 11.48
CA ASP A 75 9.58 -2.74 10.14
C ASP A 75 10.86 -1.98 9.73
N TRP A 76 11.71 -1.61 10.68
CA TRP A 76 12.95 -0.85 10.47
C TRP A 76 14.20 -1.53 11.05
N ALA A 77 14.05 -2.77 11.54
CA ALA A 77 15.10 -3.46 12.29
C ALA A 77 16.34 -3.84 11.45
N ASP A 78 16.23 -3.90 10.12
CA ASP A 78 17.34 -4.26 9.23
C ASP A 78 18.35 -3.12 8.98
N GLY A 79 18.02 -1.88 9.37
CA GLY A 79 18.86 -0.71 9.17
C GLY A 79 19.06 -0.28 7.71
N ASN A 80 18.36 -0.90 6.75
CA ASN A 80 18.53 -0.63 5.32
C ASN A 80 17.57 0.45 4.78
N ARG A 81 16.70 1.00 5.64
CA ARG A 81 15.73 2.03 5.30
C ARG A 81 16.21 3.39 5.78
N ALA A 82 16.23 4.38 4.88
CA ALA A 82 16.67 5.74 5.18
C ALA A 82 15.51 6.74 5.31
N GLY A 83 14.29 6.36 4.99
CA GLY A 83 13.15 7.26 4.95
C GLY A 83 11.92 6.65 4.28
N ILE A 84 10.88 7.47 4.12
CA ILE A 84 9.63 7.14 3.43
C ILE A 84 9.52 8.01 2.18
N VAL A 85 9.11 7.40 1.07
CA VAL A 85 8.82 8.10 -0.19
C VAL A 85 7.31 8.35 -0.27
N GLY A 86 6.90 9.59 -0.02
CA GLY A 86 5.50 10.00 -0.12
C GLY A 86 5.05 10.14 -1.57
N MET A 87 4.13 9.27 -2.01
CA MET A 87 3.50 9.33 -3.35
C MET A 87 2.10 9.93 -3.32
N GLY A 88 1.70 10.55 -2.21
CA GLY A 88 0.36 11.12 -1.99
C GLY A 88 0.02 12.27 -2.94
N ARG A 89 -1.12 12.92 -2.68
CA ARG A 89 -1.65 14.01 -3.52
C ARG A 89 -1.36 15.40 -2.96
N ASP A 90 -0.56 15.48 -1.89
CA ASP A 90 -0.12 16.74 -1.32
C ASP A 90 0.98 17.40 -2.17
N THR A 91 1.21 18.69 -1.97
CA THR A 91 2.16 19.50 -2.75
C THR A 91 3.63 19.12 -2.53
N LEU A 92 3.95 18.47 -1.40
CA LEU A 92 5.30 18.03 -1.05
C LEU A 92 5.54 16.56 -1.41
N SER A 93 4.55 15.85 -1.97
CA SER A 93 4.72 14.49 -2.41
C SER A 93 5.65 14.41 -3.62
N MET A 94 6.33 13.28 -3.79
CA MET A 94 7.20 13.06 -4.95
C MET A 94 6.39 13.05 -6.26
N ALA A 95 5.14 12.57 -6.22
CA ALA A 95 4.23 12.60 -7.37
C ALA A 95 3.95 14.04 -7.84
N SER A 96 3.68 14.95 -6.91
CA SER A 96 3.44 16.37 -7.20
C SER A 96 4.70 17.11 -7.62
N GLN A 97 5.82 16.89 -6.93
CA GLN A 97 7.07 17.61 -7.18
C GLN A 97 7.72 17.25 -8.53
N LEU A 98 7.63 15.98 -8.95
CA LEU A 98 8.10 15.56 -10.27
C LEU A 98 7.21 16.05 -11.41
N ALA A 99 6.01 16.55 -11.10
CA ALA A 99 5.03 17.08 -12.03
C ALA A 99 4.75 16.14 -13.21
N GLN A 100 4.72 14.83 -12.95
CA GLN A 100 4.39 13.81 -13.94
C GLN A 100 2.90 13.47 -13.87
N PRO A 101 2.26 13.15 -15.01
CA PRO A 101 0.82 12.95 -15.05
C PRO A 101 0.38 11.60 -14.47
N ALA A 102 1.29 10.64 -14.32
CA ALA A 102 0.97 9.31 -13.85
C ALA A 102 2.17 8.60 -13.19
N PHE A 103 1.86 7.60 -12.38
CA PHE A 103 2.83 6.61 -11.92
C PHE A 103 2.19 5.23 -11.77
N ALA A 104 2.99 4.18 -11.82
CA ALA A 104 2.54 2.81 -11.60
C ALA A 104 3.62 1.96 -10.95
N TYR A 105 3.21 1.00 -10.14
CA TYR A 105 4.14 0.07 -9.50
C TYR A 105 3.65 -1.37 -9.60
N CYS A 106 4.59 -2.28 -9.40
CA CYS A 106 4.32 -3.69 -9.21
C CYS A 106 5.14 -4.17 -8.01
N LEU A 107 4.46 -4.57 -6.94
CA LEU A 107 5.11 -5.03 -5.72
C LEU A 107 5.37 -6.53 -5.81
N LEU A 108 6.63 -6.93 -5.65
CA LEU A 108 6.98 -8.33 -5.44
C LEU A 108 6.44 -8.80 -4.08
N GLY A 109 6.10 -10.09 -4.03
CA GLY A 109 5.78 -10.80 -2.79
C GLY A 109 7.00 -11.07 -1.93
N GLU A 110 7.24 -12.35 -1.62
CA GLU A 110 8.40 -12.82 -0.86
C GLU A 110 9.73 -12.23 -1.36
N PRO A 111 10.64 -11.79 -0.46
CA PRO A 111 11.93 -11.24 -0.83
C PRO A 111 12.74 -12.26 -1.65
N GLN A 112 12.95 -11.98 -2.94
CA GLN A 112 13.86 -12.74 -3.78
C GLN A 112 15.20 -12.03 -3.85
N GLN A 113 16.29 -12.71 -3.47
CA GLN A 113 17.63 -12.13 -3.32
C GLN A 113 18.16 -11.37 -4.55
N SER A 114 17.59 -11.59 -5.73
CA SER A 114 18.04 -11.02 -7.01
C SER A 114 17.03 -10.09 -7.69
N MET A 115 15.89 -9.76 -7.07
CA MET A 115 14.87 -8.94 -7.72
C MET A 115 14.33 -7.84 -6.82
N THR A 116 14.00 -6.72 -7.43
CA THR A 116 13.44 -5.53 -6.78
C THR A 116 12.13 -5.16 -7.45
N SER A 117 11.15 -4.75 -6.63
CA SER A 117 9.94 -4.08 -7.11
C SER A 117 10.32 -2.80 -7.85
N ARG A 118 9.50 -2.39 -8.82
CA ARG A 118 9.72 -1.14 -9.57
C ARG A 118 8.52 -0.21 -9.47
N VAL A 119 8.83 1.09 -9.41
CA VAL A 119 7.88 2.19 -9.57
C VAL A 119 8.29 2.95 -10.83
N GLN A 120 7.34 3.17 -11.74
CA GLN A 120 7.52 3.98 -12.94
C GLN A 120 6.73 5.27 -12.77
N ILE A 121 7.37 6.41 -13.03
CA ILE A 121 6.77 7.74 -12.90
C ILE A 121 7.00 8.46 -14.22
N GLY A 122 5.96 8.99 -14.85
CA GLY A 122 6.12 9.65 -16.14
C GLY A 122 4.82 9.85 -16.92
N ALA A 123 4.98 10.20 -18.21
CA ALA A 123 3.87 10.39 -19.14
C ALA A 123 3.12 9.10 -19.47
N SER A 124 3.84 7.98 -19.53
CA SER A 124 3.31 6.68 -19.96
C SER A 124 3.88 5.53 -19.12
N PRO A 125 3.68 5.51 -17.79
CA PRO A 125 4.03 4.34 -16.99
C PRO A 125 3.22 3.13 -17.47
N ARG A 126 3.77 1.92 -17.33
CA ARG A 126 3.06 0.70 -17.71
C ARG A 126 1.89 0.45 -16.75
N MET A 127 0.71 0.90 -17.16
CA MET A 127 -0.55 0.64 -16.48
C MET A 127 -1.33 -0.40 -17.29
N TRP A 128 -1.83 -1.44 -16.62
CA TRP A 128 -2.56 -2.53 -17.26
C TRP A 128 -3.89 -2.79 -16.58
N GLY A 129 -4.76 -3.51 -17.29
CA GLY A 129 -6.08 -3.90 -16.83
C GLY A 129 -7.13 -2.79 -16.92
N ASN A 130 -8.25 -3.03 -16.26
CA ASN A 130 -9.36 -2.08 -16.20
C ASN A 130 -9.08 -0.99 -15.17
N SER A 131 -9.83 0.10 -15.24
CA SER A 131 -9.69 1.21 -14.31
C SER A 131 -11.00 1.60 -13.63
N THR A 132 -10.87 2.04 -12.39
CA THR A 132 -11.94 2.65 -11.61
C THR A 132 -11.71 4.15 -11.50
N ALA A 133 -12.77 4.89 -11.16
CA ALA A 133 -12.66 6.32 -10.89
C ALA A 133 -11.89 6.53 -9.59
N MET A 134 -10.89 7.41 -9.64
CA MET A 134 -10.17 7.89 -8.46
C MET A 134 -11.01 8.95 -7.77
N LEU A 135 -11.36 8.72 -6.51
CA LEU A 135 -12.12 9.69 -5.73
C LEU A 135 -11.22 10.86 -5.32
N ARG A 136 -11.82 12.05 -5.14
CA ARG A 136 -11.12 13.23 -4.65
C ARG A 136 -10.88 13.14 -3.14
N GLY A 137 -9.67 13.43 -2.72
CA GLY A 137 -9.24 13.36 -1.33
C GLY A 137 -7.72 13.48 -1.22
N VAL A 138 -7.21 13.44 0.01
CA VAL A 138 -5.77 13.47 0.30
C VAL A 138 -5.09 12.13 -0.01
N HIS A 139 -5.85 11.03 0.05
CA HIS A 139 -5.39 9.68 -0.30
C HIS A 139 -5.90 9.25 -1.67
N TYR A 140 -5.32 8.18 -2.21
CA TYR A 140 -5.86 7.49 -3.38
C TYR A 140 -7.00 6.58 -2.94
N MET A 141 -8.21 6.92 -3.38
CA MET A 141 -9.43 6.24 -2.99
C MET A 141 -10.22 5.78 -4.22
N ALA A 142 -10.91 4.66 -4.07
CA ALA A 142 -11.80 4.09 -5.08
C ALA A 142 -13.08 3.54 -4.43
N MET A 143 -14.07 3.17 -5.24
CA MET A 143 -15.27 2.50 -4.76
C MET A 143 -15.16 1.00 -4.94
N LEU A 144 -15.24 0.26 -3.83
CA LEU A 144 -15.31 -1.19 -3.84
C LEU A 144 -16.75 -1.63 -4.15
N GLU A 145 -16.89 -2.64 -5.01
CA GLU A 145 -18.18 -3.15 -5.47
C GLU A 145 -18.44 -4.58 -4.96
N SER A 146 -17.41 -5.41 -4.89
CA SER A 146 -17.57 -6.79 -4.42
C SER A 146 -16.28 -7.39 -3.88
N ILE A 147 -16.44 -8.41 -3.05
CA ILE A 147 -15.35 -9.33 -2.67
C ILE A 147 -15.78 -10.74 -3.06
N SER A 148 -14.95 -11.42 -3.85
CA SER A 148 -15.21 -12.78 -4.33
C SER A 148 -14.11 -13.73 -3.90
N LEU A 149 -14.47 -14.98 -3.62
CA LEU A 149 -13.54 -16.09 -3.39
C LEU A 149 -13.71 -17.09 -4.53
N GLY A 150 -12.75 -17.11 -5.45
CA GLY A 150 -12.90 -17.81 -6.73
C GLY A 150 -14.13 -17.33 -7.50
N ALA A 151 -15.02 -18.24 -7.89
CA ALA A 151 -16.25 -17.91 -8.59
C ALA A 151 -17.40 -17.46 -7.65
N GLN A 152 -17.24 -17.62 -6.34
CA GLN A 152 -18.28 -17.26 -5.37
C GLN A 152 -18.14 -15.79 -4.98
N ARG A 153 -19.15 -14.99 -5.30
CA ARG A 153 -19.26 -13.65 -4.72
C ARG A 153 -19.66 -13.78 -3.25
N VAL A 154 -18.81 -13.30 -2.35
CA VAL A 154 -18.98 -13.42 -0.89
C VAL A 154 -19.58 -12.16 -0.30
N VAL A 155 -19.23 -11.00 -0.84
CA VAL A 155 -19.79 -9.71 -0.44
C VAL A 155 -20.21 -8.93 -1.67
N ASP A 156 -21.48 -8.53 -1.72
CA ASP A 156 -21.96 -7.43 -2.55
C ASP A 156 -21.87 -6.15 -1.71
N VAL A 157 -20.92 -5.29 -2.04
CA VAL A 157 -20.57 -4.14 -1.20
C VAL A 157 -21.63 -3.04 -1.38
N PRO A 158 -22.13 -2.43 -0.29
CA PRO A 158 -23.09 -1.34 -0.39
C PRO A 158 -22.58 -0.20 -1.27
N SER A 159 -23.49 0.41 -2.03
CA SER A 159 -23.14 1.52 -2.92
C SER A 159 -22.53 2.68 -2.13
N GLY A 160 -21.43 3.23 -2.63
CA GLY A 160 -20.73 4.36 -2.02
C GLY A 160 -19.66 3.97 -1.01
N HIS A 161 -19.38 2.67 -0.81
CA HIS A 161 -18.28 2.22 0.03
C HIS A 161 -16.93 2.63 -0.55
N GLN A 162 -16.23 3.51 0.15
CA GLN A 162 -14.93 4.02 -0.29
C GLN A 162 -13.81 3.24 0.38
N VAL A 163 -12.78 2.93 -0.38
CA VAL A 163 -11.59 2.25 0.13
C VAL A 163 -10.35 3.04 -0.23
N THR A 164 -9.40 3.09 0.70
CA THR A 164 -8.10 3.71 0.47
C THR A 164 -7.13 2.64 -0.03
N LEU A 165 -6.42 2.92 -1.12
CA LEU A 165 -5.25 2.14 -1.51
C LEU A 165 -4.01 2.72 -0.84
N ASP A 166 -3.41 1.96 0.06
CA ASP A 166 -2.29 2.43 0.87
C ASP A 166 -1.15 1.42 0.87
N SER A 167 -0.12 1.68 0.07
CA SER A 167 1.09 0.87 0.04
C SER A 167 2.00 1.06 1.27
N GLY A 168 1.71 2.06 2.12
CA GLY A 168 2.39 2.28 3.39
C GLY A 168 1.83 1.43 4.53
N THR A 169 0.59 0.94 4.41
CA THR A 169 -0.01 0.01 5.36
C THR A 169 0.29 -1.42 4.95
N THR A 170 0.91 -2.24 5.81
CA THR A 170 1.29 -3.62 5.48
C THR A 170 0.07 -4.54 5.23
N MET A 171 -0.88 -4.53 6.16
CA MET A 171 -2.06 -5.42 6.13
C MET A 171 -3.26 -4.74 5.49
N THR A 172 -4.21 -5.53 4.99
CA THR A 172 -5.51 -4.98 4.53
C THR A 172 -6.49 -4.94 5.69
N TYR A 173 -7.11 -3.79 5.92
CA TYR A 173 -8.12 -3.59 6.95
C TYR A 173 -9.48 -3.49 6.29
N LEU A 174 -10.37 -4.43 6.60
CA LEU A 174 -11.74 -4.44 6.12
C LEU A 174 -12.69 -4.09 7.27
N GLU A 175 -13.71 -3.28 7.00
CA GLU A 175 -14.77 -3.08 7.99
C GLU A 175 -15.47 -4.40 8.35
N PRO A 176 -16.00 -4.56 9.58
CA PRO A 176 -16.53 -5.83 10.07
C PRO A 176 -17.53 -6.49 9.10
N GLU A 177 -18.42 -5.71 8.50
CA GLU A 177 -19.42 -6.15 7.53
C GLU A 177 -18.83 -6.73 6.23
N LEU A 178 -17.59 -6.36 5.88
CA LEU A 178 -16.85 -6.92 4.74
C LEU A 178 -15.95 -8.07 5.18
N PHE A 179 -15.35 -7.95 6.37
CA PHE A 179 -14.38 -8.90 6.90
C PHE A 179 -15.02 -10.22 7.32
N ASP A 180 -16.13 -10.17 8.07
CA ASP A 180 -16.76 -11.37 8.65
C ASP A 180 -17.22 -12.39 7.60
N PRO A 181 -17.94 -12.00 6.53
CA PRO A 181 -18.34 -12.95 5.49
C PRO A 181 -17.15 -13.60 4.78
N VAL A 182 -16.07 -12.84 4.56
CA VAL A 182 -14.83 -13.34 3.96
C VAL A 182 -14.20 -14.37 4.89
N LEU A 183 -14.02 -14.03 6.17
CA LEU A 183 -13.42 -14.91 7.16
C LEU A 183 -14.21 -16.21 7.33
N ASP A 184 -15.54 -16.14 7.40
CA ASP A 184 -16.42 -17.29 7.56
C ASP A 184 -16.41 -18.19 6.31
N THR A 185 -16.34 -17.59 5.11
CA THR A 185 -16.22 -18.36 3.87
C THR A 185 -14.89 -19.10 3.81
N VAL A 186 -13.78 -18.44 4.15
CA VAL A 186 -12.45 -19.08 4.24
C VAL A 186 -12.48 -20.24 5.24
N LYS A 187 -13.01 -20.02 6.45
CA LYS A 187 -13.18 -21.08 7.47
C LYS A 187 -14.04 -22.23 6.95
N GLY A 188 -15.08 -21.92 6.19
CA GLY A 188 -15.98 -22.89 5.58
C GLY A 188 -15.31 -23.80 4.56
N LEU A 189 -14.42 -23.24 3.74
CA LEU A 189 -13.62 -23.97 2.75
C LEU A 189 -12.53 -24.81 3.42
N MET A 190 -11.95 -24.30 4.50
CA MET A 190 -10.79 -24.90 5.17
C MET A 190 -11.15 -25.67 6.45
N LYS A 191 -12.37 -26.21 6.58
CA LYS A 191 -12.84 -26.94 7.78
C LYS A 191 -11.95 -28.12 8.20
N GLY A 192 -11.21 -28.71 7.25
CA GLY A 192 -10.31 -29.84 7.51
C GLY A 192 -8.94 -29.45 8.06
N PHE A 193 -8.63 -28.15 8.12
CA PHE A 193 -7.34 -27.66 8.60
C PHE A 193 -7.39 -27.34 10.09
N GLU A 194 -6.30 -27.64 10.79
CA GLU A 194 -6.13 -27.29 12.20
C GLU A 194 -6.06 -25.77 12.34
N VAL A 195 -7.01 -25.18 13.08
CA VAL A 195 -6.99 -23.75 13.41
C VAL A 195 -6.04 -23.56 14.59
N ILE A 196 -5.01 -22.74 14.40
CA ILE A 196 -4.03 -22.40 15.42
C ILE A 196 -4.22 -20.95 15.82
N ARG A 197 -4.06 -20.65 17.12
CA ARG A 197 -4.07 -19.27 17.62
C ARG A 197 -2.75 -18.60 17.24
N ASP A 198 -2.83 -17.39 16.69
CA ASP A 198 -1.66 -16.54 16.48
C ASP A 198 -0.92 -16.31 17.83
N PRO A 199 0.35 -16.74 17.98
CA PRO A 199 1.13 -16.53 19.20
C PRO A 199 1.27 -15.06 19.58
N GLN A 200 1.27 -14.16 18.61
CA GLN A 200 1.38 -12.72 18.81
C GLN A 200 0.02 -12.04 18.96
N GLY A 201 -1.08 -12.77 18.72
CA GLY A 201 -2.45 -12.24 18.79
C GLY A 201 -2.75 -11.17 17.74
N ARG A 202 -1.97 -11.07 16.66
CA ARG A 202 -2.12 -10.06 15.61
C ARG A 202 -3.20 -10.47 14.59
N SER A 203 -3.43 -11.76 14.40
CA SER A 203 -4.31 -12.33 13.36
C SER A 203 -5.50 -13.08 13.94
N GLU A 204 -6.67 -12.93 13.31
CA GLU A 204 -7.92 -13.60 13.73
C GLU A 204 -8.08 -15.03 13.19
N LEU A 205 -7.26 -15.42 12.20
CA LEU A 205 -7.29 -16.76 11.61
C LEU A 205 -5.90 -17.20 11.20
N CYS A 206 -5.47 -18.33 11.73
CA CYS A 206 -4.27 -19.05 11.30
C CYS A 206 -4.55 -20.55 11.19
N TYR A 207 -3.79 -21.22 10.34
CA TYR A 207 -3.85 -22.66 10.14
C TYR A 207 -2.49 -23.32 10.36
N GLY A 208 -2.51 -24.53 10.92
CA GLY A 208 -1.36 -25.45 10.96
C GLY A 208 -1.04 -26.00 9.58
N ALA A 209 -0.46 -25.17 8.71
CA ALA A 209 -0.20 -25.47 7.32
C ALA A 209 0.97 -24.63 6.76
N THR A 210 1.35 -24.91 5.52
CA THR A 210 2.14 -24.00 4.68
C THR A 210 1.22 -23.37 3.65
N THR A 211 1.63 -22.25 3.06
CA THR A 211 0.84 -21.59 2.02
C THR A 211 0.65 -22.51 0.81
N LYS A 212 1.69 -23.27 0.46
CA LYS A 212 1.62 -24.35 -0.55
C LYS A 212 0.55 -25.39 -0.20
N GLY A 213 0.45 -25.80 1.05
CA GLY A 213 -0.58 -26.75 1.50
C GLY A 213 -2.00 -26.22 1.35
N LEU A 214 -2.23 -24.92 1.57
CA LEU A 214 -3.53 -24.28 1.32
C LEU A 214 -3.88 -24.27 -0.17
N ILE A 215 -2.90 -23.99 -1.04
CA ILE A 215 -3.06 -24.02 -2.50
C ILE A 215 -3.39 -25.44 -2.98
N GLU A 216 -2.66 -26.45 -2.53
CA GLU A 216 -2.89 -27.86 -2.90
C GLU A 216 -4.26 -28.37 -2.43
N ALA A 217 -4.78 -27.83 -1.33
CA ALA A 217 -6.13 -28.11 -0.86
C ALA A 217 -7.23 -27.32 -1.58
N GLY A 218 -6.87 -26.48 -2.55
CA GLY A 218 -7.82 -25.78 -3.42
C GLY A 218 -8.43 -24.52 -2.81
N LEU A 219 -7.76 -23.86 -1.86
CA LEU A 219 -8.17 -22.53 -1.41
C LEU A 219 -8.12 -21.57 -2.63
N PRO A 220 -9.24 -20.94 -3.01
CA PRO A 220 -9.26 -20.06 -4.17
C PRO A 220 -8.63 -18.69 -3.83
N VAL A 221 -8.26 -17.96 -4.88
CA VAL A 221 -7.86 -16.55 -4.77
C VAL A 221 -9.03 -15.68 -4.31
N ILE A 222 -8.72 -14.55 -3.69
CA ILE A 222 -9.69 -13.49 -3.43
C ILE A 222 -9.63 -12.48 -4.58
N GLU A 223 -10.77 -12.02 -5.06
CA GLU A 223 -10.85 -10.89 -5.99
C GLU A 223 -11.56 -9.71 -5.30
N LEU A 224 -10.92 -8.55 -5.30
CA LEU A 224 -11.52 -7.27 -4.94
C LEU A 224 -12.00 -6.59 -6.22
N GLY A 225 -13.31 -6.53 -6.42
CA GLY A 225 -13.93 -5.89 -7.56
C GLY A 225 -14.28 -4.43 -7.26
N PHE A 226 -13.95 -3.53 -8.17
CA PHE A 226 -14.20 -2.09 -8.04
C PHE A 226 -15.19 -1.61 -9.09
N VAL A 227 -15.94 -0.56 -8.75
CA VAL A 227 -16.89 0.08 -9.66
C VAL A 227 -16.17 0.48 -10.96
N GLY A 228 -16.74 0.12 -12.10
CA GLY A 228 -16.12 0.34 -13.42
C GLY A 228 -15.28 -0.83 -13.93
N GLY A 229 -15.21 -1.93 -13.17
CA GLY A 229 -14.66 -3.21 -13.64
C GLY A 229 -13.16 -3.39 -13.44
N ALA A 230 -12.50 -2.47 -12.71
CA ALA A 230 -11.16 -2.74 -12.19
C ALA A 230 -11.23 -3.83 -11.13
N ARG A 231 -10.18 -4.64 -11.05
CA ARG A 231 -10.09 -5.77 -10.13
C ARG A 231 -8.67 -5.97 -9.64
N LEU A 232 -8.54 -6.46 -8.42
CA LEU A 232 -7.28 -6.83 -7.81
C LEU A 232 -7.43 -8.25 -7.25
N GLU A 233 -6.65 -9.18 -7.79
CA GLU A 233 -6.62 -10.57 -7.31
C GLU A 233 -5.53 -10.71 -6.25
N VAL A 234 -5.92 -11.33 -5.14
CA VAL A 234 -5.06 -11.66 -4.01
C VAL A 234 -4.84 -13.16 -4.08
N ASN A 235 -3.62 -13.54 -4.49
CA ASN A 235 -3.22 -14.94 -4.49
C ASN A 235 -3.13 -15.49 -3.05
N VAL A 236 -3.04 -16.81 -2.92
CA VAL A 236 -3.02 -17.46 -1.60
C VAL A 236 -1.77 -17.05 -0.82
N GLU A 237 -0.66 -16.80 -1.50
CA GLU A 237 0.59 -16.31 -0.91
C GLU A 237 0.47 -14.92 -0.28
N SER A 238 -0.25 -14.00 -0.91
CA SER A 238 -0.53 -12.69 -0.30
C SER A 238 -1.69 -12.74 0.69
N LEU A 239 -2.59 -13.73 0.59
CA LEU A 239 -3.69 -13.90 1.53
C LEU A 239 -3.25 -14.53 2.86
N PHE A 240 -2.33 -15.49 2.82
CA PHE A 240 -1.84 -16.24 3.97
C PHE A 240 -0.32 -16.19 4.07
N LEU A 241 0.17 -15.55 5.13
CA LEU A 241 1.58 -15.33 5.40
C LEU A 241 2.12 -16.45 6.29
N GLU A 242 3.27 -17.01 5.93
CA GLU A 242 4.00 -17.95 6.79
C GLU A 242 4.65 -17.17 7.94
N VAL A 243 4.11 -17.31 9.15
CA VAL A 243 4.58 -16.58 10.35
C VAL A 243 5.48 -17.44 11.25
N ALA A 244 5.43 -18.75 11.08
CA ALA A 244 6.35 -19.72 11.69
C ALA A 244 6.33 -21.03 10.90
N GLU A 245 7.19 -21.99 11.27
CA GLU A 245 7.19 -23.32 10.65
C GLU A 245 5.79 -23.97 10.73
N ARG A 246 5.20 -24.26 9.58
CA ARG A 246 3.86 -24.84 9.43
C ARG A 246 2.76 -24.03 10.13
N LEU A 247 2.90 -22.71 10.17
CA LEU A 247 1.88 -21.80 10.65
C LEU A 247 1.69 -20.66 9.66
N VAL A 248 0.50 -20.60 9.08
CA VAL A 248 0.09 -19.53 8.17
C VAL A 248 -1.05 -18.72 8.77
N CYS A 249 -0.99 -17.40 8.67
CA CYS A 249 -2.01 -16.49 9.18
C CYS A 249 -2.55 -15.58 8.07
N ILE A 250 -3.85 -15.31 8.11
CA ILE A 250 -4.49 -14.44 7.12
C ILE A 250 -3.93 -13.00 7.22
N SER A 251 -3.68 -12.35 6.08
CA SER A 251 -3.15 -10.98 5.98
C SER A 251 -4.24 -9.90 6.06
N LEU A 252 -5.51 -10.32 6.15
CA LEU A 252 -6.65 -9.43 6.38
C LEU A 252 -6.83 -9.15 7.88
N ARG A 253 -7.29 -7.95 8.19
CA ARG A 253 -7.58 -7.47 9.54
C ARG A 253 -8.95 -6.84 9.59
N ARG A 254 -9.62 -6.99 10.72
CA ARG A 254 -10.82 -6.23 11.03
C ARG A 254 -10.43 -4.78 11.38
N SER A 255 -11.06 -3.84 10.70
CA SER A 255 -10.91 -2.42 10.95
C SER A 255 -11.63 -2.02 12.24
N THR A 256 -10.96 -1.24 13.10
CA THR A 256 -11.52 -0.66 14.32
C THR A 256 -11.79 0.85 14.20
N PHE A 257 -11.42 1.44 13.06
CA PHE A 257 -11.45 2.87 12.80
C PHE A 257 -12.41 3.26 11.67
N ARG A 258 -13.35 2.37 11.30
CA ARG A 258 -14.40 2.57 10.27
C ARG A 258 -13.85 3.03 8.92
N LEU A 259 -12.69 2.50 8.55
CA LEU A 259 -12.10 2.68 7.23
C LEU A 259 -11.74 1.32 6.66
N THR A 260 -11.94 1.18 5.36
CA THR A 260 -11.41 0.06 4.60
C THR A 260 -10.13 0.49 3.88
N ILE A 261 -9.03 -0.21 4.14
CA ILE A 261 -7.70 0.07 3.60
C ILE A 261 -7.19 -1.18 2.89
N ILE A 262 -6.86 -1.04 1.61
CA ILE A 262 -6.18 -2.06 0.82
C ILE A 262 -4.68 -1.86 1.02
N GLY A 263 -4.06 -2.72 1.83
CA GLY A 263 -2.65 -2.65 2.21
C GLY A 263 -1.70 -3.19 1.13
N ASN A 264 -0.40 -3.11 1.39
CA ASN A 264 0.63 -3.45 0.40
C ASN A 264 0.66 -4.94 0.03
N ILE A 265 0.44 -5.86 0.98
CA ILE A 265 0.58 -7.30 0.75
C ILE A 265 -0.40 -7.78 -0.30
N VAL A 266 -1.66 -7.34 -0.21
CA VAL A 266 -2.68 -7.76 -1.19
C VAL A 266 -2.50 -7.10 -2.55
N GLN A 267 -1.75 -6.01 -2.64
CA GLN A 267 -1.38 -5.36 -3.90
C GLN A 267 -0.15 -6.02 -4.57
N GLN A 268 0.47 -7.02 -3.95
CA GLN A 268 1.58 -7.74 -4.56
C GLN A 268 1.11 -8.54 -5.78
N ASN A 269 2.03 -8.77 -6.73
CA ASN A 269 1.74 -9.47 -7.99
C ASN A 269 0.57 -8.84 -8.77
N ASN A 270 0.49 -7.52 -8.69
CA ASN A 270 -0.47 -6.68 -9.39
C ASN A 270 0.25 -5.41 -9.85
N VAL A 271 -0.06 -4.95 -11.05
CA VAL A 271 0.25 -3.58 -11.45
C VAL A 271 -0.87 -2.68 -10.97
N VAL A 272 -0.51 -1.69 -10.15
CA VAL A 272 -1.41 -0.63 -9.71
C VAL A 272 -0.91 0.68 -10.31
N GLY A 273 -1.75 1.29 -11.14
CA GLY A 273 -1.44 2.51 -11.88
C GLY A 273 -2.34 3.67 -11.45
N TYR A 274 -1.78 4.87 -11.39
CA TYR A 274 -2.48 6.09 -11.02
C TYR A 274 -2.34 7.11 -12.14
N ASP A 275 -3.44 7.38 -12.82
CA ASP A 275 -3.57 8.47 -13.79
C ASP A 275 -4.10 9.70 -13.06
N LEU A 276 -3.19 10.64 -12.78
CA LEU A 276 -3.49 11.83 -11.98
C LEU A 276 -4.23 12.90 -12.79
N VAL A 277 -4.17 12.83 -14.12
CA VAL A 277 -4.82 13.79 -15.03
C VAL A 277 -6.29 13.39 -15.24
N ASN A 278 -6.55 12.12 -15.52
CA ASN A 278 -7.89 11.62 -15.79
C ASN A 278 -8.62 11.12 -14.53
N GLU A 279 -7.98 11.25 -13.36
CA GLU A 279 -8.48 10.77 -12.07
C GLU A 279 -8.91 9.29 -12.14
N ARG A 280 -8.00 8.40 -12.54
CA ARG A 280 -8.26 6.95 -12.65
C ARG A 280 -7.20 6.10 -11.96
N ILE A 281 -7.64 4.98 -11.40
CA ILE A 281 -6.75 3.94 -10.85
C ILE A 281 -6.90 2.68 -11.70
N TYR A 282 -5.79 2.20 -12.26
CA TYR A 282 -5.70 0.99 -13.08
C TYR A 282 -5.24 -0.18 -12.21
N MET A 283 -5.83 -1.36 -12.44
CA MET A 283 -5.45 -2.59 -11.75
C MET A 283 -5.44 -3.76 -12.74
N SER A 284 -4.32 -4.48 -12.79
CA SER A 284 -4.15 -5.61 -13.71
C SER A 284 -5.01 -6.83 -13.40
N GLY A 285 -5.47 -6.98 -12.16
CA GLY A 285 -6.11 -8.20 -11.66
C GLY A 285 -5.08 -9.22 -11.18
N ALA A 286 -4.26 -9.76 -12.08
CA ALA A 286 -3.12 -10.61 -11.70
C ALA A 286 -1.96 -10.34 -12.66
N PHE A 287 -0.75 -10.18 -12.12
CA PHE A 287 0.44 -9.95 -12.92
C PHE A 287 1.70 -10.50 -12.27
N ASP A 288 2.60 -11.06 -13.08
CA ASP A 288 3.92 -11.47 -12.59
C ASP A 288 4.87 -10.27 -12.51
N CYS A 289 4.99 -9.64 -11.34
CA CYS A 289 5.83 -8.45 -11.15
C CYS A 289 7.32 -8.67 -11.47
N ARG A 290 7.79 -9.90 -11.67
CA ARG A 290 9.15 -10.19 -12.14
C ARG A 290 9.35 -9.79 -13.61
N MET A 291 8.25 -9.67 -14.35
CA MET A 291 8.21 -9.26 -15.75
C MET A 291 7.89 -7.76 -15.92
N TYR A 292 7.73 -7.04 -14.80
CA TYR A 292 7.53 -5.59 -14.78
C TYR A 292 8.89 -4.90 -14.85
#